data_AF-A0A2V9KHJ6-F1
#
_entry.id   AF-A0A2V9KHJ6-F1
#
_cell.length_a   1.000
_cell.length_b   1.000
_cell.length_c   1.000
_cell.angle_alpha   90.00
_cell.angle_beta   90.00
_cell.angle_gamma   90.00
#
_symmetry.space_group_name_H-M   'P 1'
#
loop_
_entity.id
_entity.type
_entity.pdbx_description
1 polymer ?
#
loop_
_entity_poly.entity_id
_entity_poly.type
_entity_poly.pdbx_seq_one_letter_code
_entity_poly.pdbx_strand_id
1 'polypeptide(L)'
;MAIFSVTAPPANTKIEREIQAQFPGDYIEAWPGHWFISASGTAQEIAAKISIPGGTVGAAIVVSVANYWGRANPEVWEWLRSRLES
;
A
#
# COMPACT_ATOMS: atom_id res chain seq x y z
N MET A 1 -6.23 -12.46 -2.76
CA MET A 1 -6.57 -11.17 -2.08
C MET A 1 -6.45 -10.02 -3.08
N ALA A 2 -6.85 -8.77 -2.78
CA ALA A 2 -6.65 -7.64 -3.68
C ALA A 2 -5.35 -6.88 -3.33
N ILE A 3 -4.76 -6.20 -4.32
CA ILE A 3 -3.60 -5.33 -4.11
C ILE A 3 -4.03 -3.87 -4.18
N PHE A 4 -3.57 -3.07 -3.24
CA PHE A 4 -3.78 -1.63 -3.19
C PHE A 4 -2.45 -0.91 -3.25
N SER A 5 -2.36 0.13 -4.06
CA SER A 5 -1.23 1.07 -4.02
C SER A 5 -1.59 2.24 -3.13
N VAL A 6 -0.70 2.55 -2.18
CA VAL A 6 -0.76 3.72 -1.33
C VAL A 6 0.36 4.66 -1.72
N THR A 7 0.03 5.91 -2.02
CA THR A 7 1.00 6.95 -2.37
C THR A 7 0.82 8.15 -1.45
N ALA A 8 1.90 8.58 -0.82
CA ALA A 8 1.96 9.74 0.07
C ALA A 8 3.24 10.54 -0.21
N PRO A 9 3.32 11.82 0.21
CA PRO A 9 4.57 12.56 0.19
C PRO A 9 5.66 11.80 0.98
N PRO A 10 6.90 11.67 0.45
CA PRO A 10 7.96 10.87 1.09
C PRO A 10 8.31 11.28 2.54
N ALA A 11 8.06 12.55 2.90
CA ALA A 11 8.26 13.04 4.26
C ALA A 11 7.22 12.52 5.28
N ASN A 12 6.20 11.78 4.83
CA ASN A 12 5.11 11.32 5.67
C ASN A 12 5.45 9.99 6.37
N THR A 13 6.19 10.05 7.47
CA THR A 13 6.58 8.84 8.25
C THR A 13 5.44 8.25 9.07
N LYS A 14 4.30 8.95 9.22
CA LYS A 14 3.17 8.46 10.02
C LYS A 14 2.42 7.35 9.31
N ILE A 15 2.24 7.49 8.00
CA ILE A 15 1.49 6.52 7.22
C ILE A 15 2.20 5.16 7.16
N GLU A 16 3.53 5.16 7.08
CA GLU A 16 4.34 3.94 7.10
C GLU A 16 4.09 3.14 8.38
N ARG A 17 4.05 3.82 9.54
CA ARG A 17 3.76 3.19 10.84
C ARG A 17 2.37 2.59 10.89
N GLU A 18 1.37 3.27 10.35
CA GLU A 18 0.01 2.72 10.27
C GLU A 18 -0.06 1.51 9.33
N ILE A 19 0.60 1.55 8.18
CA ILE A 19 0.66 0.41 7.26
C ILE A 19 1.30 -0.80 7.97
N GLN A 20 2.44 -0.59 8.64
CA GLN A 20 3.14 -1.61 9.43
C GLN A 20 2.25 -2.22 10.51
N ALA A 21 1.51 -1.38 11.25
CA ALA A 21 0.64 -1.83 12.34
C ALA A 21 -0.59 -2.60 11.83
N GLN A 22 -1.17 -2.17 10.71
CA GLN A 22 -2.45 -2.69 10.23
C GLN A 22 -2.34 -3.88 9.26
N PHE A 23 -1.18 -4.05 8.64
CA PHE A 23 -0.92 -5.09 7.62
C PHE A 23 0.42 -5.80 7.83
N PRO A 24 0.74 -6.33 9.02
CA PRO A 24 2.04 -6.93 9.29
C PRO A 24 2.34 -8.09 8.32
N GLY A 25 3.36 -7.94 7.48
CA GLY A 25 3.76 -8.94 6.47
C GLY A 25 2.97 -8.91 5.15
N ASP A 26 1.92 -8.08 5.07
CA ASP A 26 1.05 -7.95 3.89
C ASP A 26 1.20 -6.58 3.21
N TYR A 27 2.38 -5.98 3.31
CA TYR A 27 2.76 -4.79 2.55
C TYR A 27 4.19 -4.89 2.04
N ILE A 28 4.52 -4.06 1.04
CA ILE A 28 5.89 -3.80 0.59
C ILE A 28 6.03 -2.32 0.22
N GLU A 29 7.16 -1.69 0.58
CA GLU A 29 7.51 -0.36 0.08
C GLU A 29 8.18 -0.50 -1.29
N ALA A 30 7.63 0.15 -2.31
CA ALA A 30 8.22 0.14 -3.64
C ALA A 30 9.30 1.21 -3.79
N TRP A 31 9.02 2.41 -3.26
CA TRP A 31 9.90 3.57 -3.23
C TRP A 31 9.44 4.50 -2.09
N PRO A 32 10.30 5.42 -1.61
CA PRO A 32 9.97 6.29 -0.49
C PRO A 32 8.62 7.00 -0.66
N GLY A 33 7.67 6.73 0.23
CA GLY A 33 6.32 7.30 0.16
C GLY A 33 5.31 6.47 -0.65
N HIS A 34 5.67 5.29 -1.14
CA HIS A 34 4.81 4.46 -1.96
C HIS A 34 4.87 2.99 -1.56
N TRP A 35 3.70 2.45 -1.23
CA TRP A 35 3.55 1.10 -0.74
C TRP A 35 2.54 0.33 -1.58
N PHE A 36 2.70 -0.99 -1.63
CA PHE A 36 1.64 -1.91 -2.00
C PHE A 36 1.18 -2.67 -0.76
N ILE A 37 -0.13 -2.92 -0.68
CA ILE A 37 -0.77 -3.64 0.42
C ILE A 37 -1.62 -4.75 -0.16
N SER A 38 -1.51 -5.96 0.38
CA SER A 38 -2.40 -7.08 0.06
C SER A 38 -3.47 -7.17 1.13
N ALA A 39 -4.73 -6.96 0.76
CA ALA A 39 -5.82 -6.93 1.72
C ALA A 39 -7.15 -7.35 1.07
N SER A 40 -8.12 -7.65 1.92
CA SER A 40 -9.52 -7.78 1.52
C SER A 40 -10.24 -6.45 1.73
N GLY A 41 -11.24 -6.18 0.89
CA GLY A 41 -12.06 -4.96 0.96
C GLY A 41 -11.85 -4.02 -0.23
N THR A 42 -12.09 -2.74 0.01
CA THR A 42 -12.09 -1.65 -0.97
C THR A 42 -11.01 -0.62 -0.63
N ALA A 43 -10.60 0.20 -1.60
CA ALA A 43 -9.62 1.26 -1.36
C ALA A 43 -10.05 2.23 -0.24
N GLN A 44 -11.36 2.48 -0.10
CA GLN A 44 -11.92 3.29 0.98
C GLN A 44 -11.73 2.63 2.35
N GLU A 45 -11.98 1.34 2.47
CA GLU A 45 -11.79 0.60 3.73
C GLU A 45 -10.32 0.53 4.11
N ILE A 46 -9.42 0.32 3.14
CA ILE A 46 -7.97 0.36 3.38
C ILE A 46 -7.57 1.74 3.87
N ALA A 47 -8.00 2.81 3.19
CA ALA A 47 -7.69 4.18 3.60
C ALA A 47 -8.19 4.51 5.01
N ALA A 48 -9.40 4.05 5.36
CA ALA A 48 -9.95 4.18 6.70
C ALA A 48 -9.11 3.43 7.74
N LYS A 49 -8.67 2.21 7.42
CA LYS A 49 -7.88 1.37 8.33
C LYS A 49 -6.52 1.98 8.67
N ILE A 50 -5.90 2.72 7.75
CA ILE A 50 -4.64 3.45 7.98
C ILE A 50 -4.86 4.93 8.33
N SER A 51 -6.05 5.28 8.84
CA SER A 51 -6.36 6.61 9.39
C SER A 51 -6.17 7.79 8.42
N ILE A 52 -6.28 7.57 7.10
CA ILE A 52 -6.23 8.65 6.11
C ILE A 52 -7.42 9.62 6.26
N PRO A 53 -8.69 9.15 6.35
CA PRO A 53 -9.81 10.02 6.65
C PRO A 53 -9.60 10.72 8.01
N GLY A 54 -9.74 12.05 8.02
CA GLY A 54 -9.47 12.87 9.21
C GLY A 54 -8.05 13.48 9.27
N GLY A 55 -7.15 13.07 8.37
CA GLY A 55 -5.87 13.77 8.13
C GLY A 55 -4.81 13.62 9.23
N THR A 56 -5.00 12.74 10.20
CA THR A 56 -4.08 12.52 11.33
C THR A 56 -2.72 11.99 10.90
N VAL A 57 -2.71 11.22 9.81
CA VAL A 57 -1.53 10.63 9.17
C VAL A 57 -1.03 11.45 7.97
N GLY A 58 -1.57 12.64 7.71
CA GLY A 58 -1.23 13.44 6.53
C GLY A 58 -1.95 13.00 5.25
N ALA A 59 -1.50 13.52 4.11
CA ALA A 59 -2.14 13.26 2.81
C ALA A 59 -1.62 11.96 2.17
N ALA A 60 -2.55 11.16 1.65
CA ALA A 60 -2.23 9.99 0.85
C ALA A 60 -3.41 9.60 -0.04
N ILE A 61 -3.12 8.82 -1.08
CA ILE A 61 -4.09 8.27 -2.03
C ILE A 61 -3.97 6.75 -2.00
N VAL A 62 -5.12 6.07 -1.98
CA VAL A 62 -5.22 4.61 -2.09
C VAL A 62 -5.95 4.28 -3.39
N VAL A 63 -5.35 3.41 -4.22
CA VAL A 63 -5.96 2.90 -5.45
C VAL A 63 -5.92 1.38 -5.47
N SER A 64 -6.98 0.76 -6.01
CA SER A 64 -6.97 -0.69 -6.28
C SER A 64 -6.15 -0.98 -7.53
N VAL A 65 -5.25 -1.95 -7.45
CA VAL A 65 -4.40 -2.39 -8.57
C VAL A 65 -5.11 -3.49 -9.32
N ALA A 66 -5.59 -3.18 -10.53
CA ALA A 66 -6.20 -4.16 -11.41
C ALA A 66 -5.15 -4.94 -12.23
N ASN A 67 -4.09 -4.27 -12.67
CA ASN A 67 -3.00 -4.81 -13.48
C ASN A 67 -1.70 -4.05 -13.18
N TYR A 68 -0.55 -4.62 -13.53
CA TYR A 68 0.77 -4.04 -13.29
C TYR A 68 1.73 -4.36 -14.45
N TRP A 69 2.54 -3.38 -14.86
CA TRP A 69 3.53 -3.50 -15.94
C TRP A 69 4.64 -2.46 -15.76
N GLY A 70 5.88 -2.75 -16.16
CA GLY A 70 6.99 -1.79 -16.14
C GLY A 70 8.30 -2.36 -15.61
N ARG A 71 9.09 -1.51 -14.94
CA ARG A 71 10.34 -1.88 -14.27
C ARG A 71 10.29 -1.45 -12.81
N ALA A 72 10.71 -2.33 -11.91
CA ALA A 72 10.81 -2.07 -10.48
C ALA A 72 11.94 -2.96 -9.90
N ASN A 73 12.26 -2.76 -8.63
CA ASN A 73 13.15 -3.68 -7.89
C ASN A 73 12.61 -5.12 -8.01
N PRO A 74 13.47 -6.14 -8.28
CA PRO A 74 13.07 -7.54 -8.32
C PRO A 74 12.21 -7.99 -7.14
N GLU A 75 12.50 -7.53 -5.92
CA GLU A 75 11.74 -7.89 -4.71
C GLU A 75 10.27 -7.43 -4.79
N VAL A 76 10.03 -6.23 -5.33
CA VAL A 76 8.67 -5.70 -5.54
C VAL A 76 7.92 -6.54 -6.58
N TRP A 77 8.60 -6.97 -7.64
CA TRP A 77 8.01 -7.83 -8.67
C TRP A 77 7.64 -9.22 -8.12
N GLU A 78 8.51 -9.82 -7.34
CA GLU A 78 8.27 -11.11 -6.70
C GLU A 78 7.09 -11.02 -5.72
N TRP A 79 7.05 -9.96 -4.92
CA TRP A 79 5.94 -9.72 -4.00
C TRP A 79 4.61 -9.56 -4.76
N LEU A 80 4.55 -8.68 -5.77
CA LEU A 80 3.33 -8.46 -6.57
C LEU A 80 2.82 -9.75 -7.22
N ARG A 81 3.74 -10.55 -7.80
CA ARG A 81 3.40 -11.85 -8.39
C ARG A 81 2.81 -12.80 -7.35
N SER A 82 3.46 -12.94 -6.20
CA SER A 82 3.02 -13.86 -5.14
C SER A 82 1.63 -13.54 -4.58
N ARG A 83 1.21 -12.27 -4.62
CA ARG A 83 -0.10 -11.82 -4.10
C ARG A 83 -1.22 -11.85 -5.12
N LEU A 84 -0.89 -11.79 -6.42
CA LEU A 84 -1.88 -11.92 -7.51
C LEU A 84 -2.17 -13.37 -7.89
N GLU A 85 -1.21 -14.27 -7.68
CA GLU A 85 -1.37 -15.71 -7.93
C GLU A 85 -2.01 -16.46 -6.74
N SER A 86 -2.25 -15.77 -5.61
CA SER A 86 -2.87 -16.32 -4.38
C SER A 86 -4.35 -15.98 -4.21
#